data_AF-A0A4Z1G728-F1
#
_entry.id   AF-A0A4Z1G728-F1
#
_cell.length_a   1.000
_cell.length_b   1.000
_cell.length_c   1.000
_cell.angle_alpha   90.00
_cell.angle_beta   90.00
_cell.angle_gamma   90.00
#
_symmetry.space_group_name_H-M   'P 1'
#
loop_
_entity.id
_entity.type
_entity.pdbx_description
1 polymer ?
#
loop_
_entity_poly.entity_id
_entity_poly.type
_entity_poly.pdbx_seq_one_letter_code
_entity_poly.pdbx_strand_id
1 'polypeptide(L)'
;MTTLTRHDLEVLEKIKDPESGPSNPLLIDDSLPKDPHIIDLSTYQEIAQRERDIILSMQDVELQMAGLKPLAEPSPLSQYHACLQSLNDLIEEYPNYASARNNRAQALRRIYGDLMLVKRSTSKGSGTDVSEPLDTEASEPTIKLASFNALSDLDKAISLLAPKTPWASISPQAAKTLSQALTQRGALYHLSAKQLSSNTESSVRIDERRREANWKTIEFEEAASRDFMTGGRYGNEIAKALAVSANPTAKLCGDMVRQAMKREMGGGES
;
A
#
# COMPACT_ATOMS: atom_id res chain seq x y z
N MET A 1 -28.51 28.41 -18.69
CA MET A 1 -27.13 27.91 -18.90
C MET A 1 -26.32 28.34 -17.69
N THR A 2 -25.83 27.39 -16.90
CA THR A 2 -24.99 27.67 -15.72
C THR A 2 -23.72 26.86 -15.87
N THR A 3 -22.70 27.49 -16.42
CA THR A 3 -21.35 26.94 -16.55
C THR A 3 -20.70 26.92 -15.17
N LEU A 4 -20.20 25.75 -14.75
CA LEU A 4 -19.39 25.63 -13.54
C LEU A 4 -18.16 26.54 -13.68
N THR A 5 -18.00 27.45 -12.73
CA THR A 5 -16.87 28.37 -12.67
C THR A 5 -15.62 27.64 -12.18
N ARG A 6 -14.44 28.26 -12.37
CA ARG A 6 -13.18 27.74 -11.80
C ARG A 6 -13.27 27.56 -10.28
N HIS A 7 -14.03 28.43 -9.61
CA HIS A 7 -14.30 28.33 -8.19
C HIS A 7 -15.16 27.10 -7.84
N ASP A 8 -16.17 26.80 -8.64
CA ASP A 8 -17.00 25.60 -8.42
C ASP A 8 -16.21 24.31 -8.62
N LEU A 9 -15.27 24.29 -9.57
CA LEU A 9 -14.34 23.17 -9.74
C LEU A 9 -13.42 23.01 -8.51
N GLU A 10 -12.86 24.10 -8.00
CA GLU A 10 -12.06 24.07 -6.76
C GLU A 10 -12.88 23.63 -5.54
N VAL A 11 -14.15 24.04 -5.45
CA VAL A 11 -15.06 23.61 -4.37
C VAL A 11 -15.43 22.14 -4.51
N LEU A 12 -15.69 21.64 -5.72
CA LEU A 12 -15.96 20.22 -5.97
C LEU A 12 -14.73 19.34 -5.68
N GLU A 13 -13.52 19.82 -5.99
CA GLU A 13 -12.28 19.15 -5.60
C GLU A 13 -12.10 19.14 -4.07
N LYS A 14 -12.47 20.21 -3.37
CA LYS A 14 -12.50 20.23 -1.90
C LYS A 14 -13.55 19.29 -1.30
N ILE A 15 -14.73 19.16 -1.92
CA ILE A 15 -15.77 18.21 -1.47
C ILE A 15 -15.32 16.76 -1.66
N LYS A 16 -14.45 16.49 -2.65
CA LYS A 16 -13.77 15.20 -2.81
C LYS A 16 -12.61 15.02 -1.82
N ASP A 17 -12.13 16.08 -1.18
CA ASP A 17 -11.07 15.98 -0.18
C ASP A 17 -11.64 15.26 1.07
N PRO A 18 -11.13 14.06 1.41
CA PRO A 18 -11.55 13.34 2.61
C PRO A 18 -11.32 14.12 3.91
N GLU A 19 -10.55 15.23 3.87
CA GLU A 19 -10.32 16.15 4.98
C GLU A 19 -11.43 17.19 5.20
N SER A 20 -12.40 17.34 4.28
CA SER A 20 -13.50 18.32 4.43
C SER A 20 -14.56 17.94 5.47
N GLY A 21 -14.42 16.77 6.10
CA GLY A 21 -15.18 16.39 7.29
C GLY A 21 -14.56 16.96 8.58
N PRO A 22 -15.32 17.02 9.69
CA PRO A 22 -14.84 17.48 11.00
C PRO A 22 -13.89 16.45 11.65
N SER A 23 -12.84 16.05 10.93
CA SER A 23 -11.86 15.08 11.39
C SER A 23 -10.84 15.78 12.30
N ASN A 24 -10.55 15.14 13.43
CA ASN A 24 -9.67 15.70 14.45
C ASN A 24 -8.24 15.86 13.88
N PRO A 25 -7.57 17.01 14.04
CA PRO A 25 -6.24 17.23 13.48
C PRO A 25 -5.25 16.18 13.99
N LEU A 26 -4.44 15.65 13.08
CA LEU A 26 -3.33 14.77 13.41
C LEU A 26 -2.31 15.55 14.25
N LEU A 27 -2.01 15.07 15.46
CA LEU A 27 -1.01 15.68 16.34
C LEU A 27 0.36 15.04 16.08
N ILE A 28 1.17 15.69 15.25
CA ILE A 28 2.57 15.34 15.06
C ILE A 28 3.40 16.03 16.14
N ASP A 29 4.23 15.26 16.84
CA ASP A 29 5.13 15.77 17.88
C ASP A 29 6.56 15.29 17.63
N ASP A 30 7.44 16.22 17.26
CA ASP A 30 8.85 15.98 16.96
C ASP A 30 9.67 15.61 18.19
N SER A 31 9.17 15.89 19.40
CA SER A 31 9.84 15.55 20.65
C SER A 31 9.68 14.08 21.04
N LEU A 32 8.73 13.37 20.40
CA LEU A 32 8.51 11.95 20.64
C LEU A 32 9.63 11.07 20.05
N PRO A 33 9.90 9.91 20.65
CA PRO A 33 10.80 8.92 20.07
C PRO A 33 10.43 8.57 18.63
N LYS A 34 11.44 8.33 17.79
CA LYS A 34 11.24 7.95 16.38
C LYS A 34 10.48 6.63 16.22
N ASP A 35 10.61 5.73 17.20
CA ASP A 35 9.81 4.51 17.32
C ASP A 35 9.22 4.41 18.74
N PRO A 36 7.92 4.12 18.91
CA PRO A 36 7.28 4.07 20.22
C PRO A 36 7.66 2.83 21.06
N HIS A 37 8.26 1.80 20.46
CA HIS A 37 8.66 0.55 21.12
C HIS A 37 10.18 0.43 21.30
N ILE A 38 10.96 1.20 20.54
CA ILE A 38 12.43 1.28 20.68
C ILE A 38 12.81 2.71 21.06
N ILE A 39 12.72 2.99 22.35
CA ILE A 39 12.95 4.32 22.92
C ILE A 39 14.42 4.62 23.22
N ASP A 40 15.24 3.58 23.41
CA ASP A 40 16.67 3.75 23.63
C ASP A 40 17.35 4.22 22.33
N LEU A 41 18.01 5.37 22.40
CA LEU A 41 18.56 6.03 21.22
C LEU A 41 19.68 5.22 20.57
N SER A 42 20.54 4.59 21.36
CA SER A 42 21.68 3.82 20.85
C SER A 42 21.22 2.57 20.11
N THR A 43 20.29 1.83 20.73
CA THR A 43 19.64 0.65 20.14
C THR A 43 18.89 1.04 18.87
N TYR A 44 18.09 2.12 18.91
CA TYR A 44 17.38 2.60 17.72
C TYR A 44 18.33 2.94 16.57
N GLN A 45 19.44 3.63 16.86
CA GLN A 45 20.42 4.01 15.83
C GLN A 45 21.07 2.80 15.17
N GLU A 46 21.41 1.77 15.95
CA GLU A 46 21.97 0.51 15.45
C GLU A 46 20.97 -0.21 14.53
N ILE A 47 19.75 -0.43 15.02
CA ILE A 47 18.68 -1.10 14.25
C ILE A 47 18.39 -0.34 12.96
N ALA A 48 18.25 0.98 13.05
CA ALA A 48 17.97 1.82 11.90
C ALA A 48 19.14 1.85 10.92
N GLN A 49 20.39 1.69 11.36
CA GLN A 49 21.53 1.56 10.45
C GLN A 49 21.49 0.23 9.71
N ARG A 50 21.26 -0.88 10.41
CA ARG A 50 21.09 -2.20 9.79
C ARG A 50 19.96 -2.20 8.76
N GLU A 51 18.82 -1.61 9.11
CA GLU A 51 17.70 -1.43 8.18
C GLU A 51 18.11 -0.62 6.95
N ARG A 52 18.78 0.52 7.13
CA ARG A 52 19.24 1.37 6.02
C ARG A 52 20.14 0.61 5.05
N ASP A 53 21.07 -0.19 5.57
CA ASP A 53 22.00 -0.97 4.74
C ASP A 53 21.25 -2.00 3.88
N ILE A 54 20.21 -2.62 4.43
CA ILE A 54 19.33 -3.53 3.69
C ILE A 54 18.54 -2.79 2.60
N ILE A 55 17.95 -1.63 2.92
CA ILE A 55 17.19 -0.82 1.95
C ILE A 55 18.09 -0.34 0.81
N LEU A 56 19.31 0.12 1.12
CA LEU A 56 20.29 0.53 0.12
C LEU A 56 20.67 -0.64 -0.80
N SER A 57 20.79 -1.85 -0.26
CA SER A 57 21.03 -3.05 -1.04
C SER A 57 19.87 -3.34 -2.00
N MET A 58 18.62 -3.25 -1.53
CA MET A 58 17.45 -3.39 -2.42
C MET A 58 17.40 -2.31 -3.50
N GLN A 59 17.69 -1.05 -3.15
CA GLN A 59 17.75 0.05 -4.11
C GLN A 59 18.84 -0.17 -5.16
N ASP A 60 19.99 -0.72 -4.78
CA ASP A 60 21.05 -1.07 -5.71
C ASP A 60 20.57 -2.10 -6.73
N VAL A 61 19.88 -3.15 -6.28
CA VAL A 61 19.27 -4.16 -7.16
C VAL A 61 18.30 -3.51 -8.16
N GLU A 62 17.42 -2.61 -7.71
CA GLU A 62 16.49 -1.91 -8.60
C GLU A 62 17.21 -1.04 -9.64
N LEU A 63 18.32 -0.39 -9.27
CA LEU A 63 19.14 0.37 -10.23
C LEU A 63 19.81 -0.55 -11.26
N GLN A 64 20.27 -1.72 -10.86
CA GLN A 64 20.81 -2.73 -11.79
C GLN A 64 19.73 -3.20 -12.77
N MET A 65 18.53 -3.51 -12.25
CA MET A 65 17.39 -3.94 -13.06
C MET A 65 16.87 -2.87 -14.02
N ALA A 66 16.97 -1.58 -13.64
CA ALA A 66 16.65 -0.45 -14.50
C ALA A 66 17.73 -0.15 -15.56
N GLY A 67 18.84 -0.91 -15.59
CA GLY A 67 19.96 -0.68 -16.49
C GLY A 67 20.80 0.57 -16.14
N LEU A 68 20.61 1.13 -14.95
CA LEU A 68 21.35 2.30 -14.45
C LEU A 68 22.66 1.90 -13.76
N LYS A 69 22.83 0.62 -13.43
CA LYS A 69 24.07 0.00 -12.94
C LYS A 69 24.33 -1.33 -13.65
N PRO A 70 25.60 -1.79 -13.72
CA PRO A 70 25.90 -3.12 -14.23
C PRO A 70 25.20 -4.21 -13.41
N LEU A 71 24.64 -5.22 -14.07
CA LEU A 71 24.12 -6.40 -13.40
C LEU A 71 25.25 -7.08 -12.63
N ALA A 72 25.03 -7.31 -11.34
CA ALA A 72 25.93 -8.06 -10.47
C ALA A 72 25.47 -9.51 -10.32
N GLU A 73 26.42 -10.41 -10.06
CA GLU A 73 26.13 -11.75 -9.54
C GLU A 73 26.09 -11.69 -8.00
N PRO A 74 25.14 -12.38 -7.34
CA PRO A 74 24.14 -13.31 -7.90
C PRO A 74 22.93 -12.58 -8.52
N SER A 75 22.02 -13.30 -9.18
CA SER A 75 20.84 -12.72 -9.85
C SER A 75 20.01 -11.77 -8.96
N PRO A 76 19.29 -10.79 -9.52
CA PRO A 76 18.45 -9.85 -8.75
C PRO A 76 17.48 -10.53 -7.78
N LEU A 77 16.88 -11.65 -8.18
CA LEU A 77 16.01 -12.46 -7.31
C LEU A 77 16.78 -12.99 -6.08
N SER A 78 17.99 -13.51 -6.29
CA SER A 78 18.85 -14.01 -5.20
C SER A 78 19.27 -12.88 -4.25
N GLN A 79 19.59 -11.71 -4.79
CA GLN A 79 19.91 -10.51 -3.99
C GLN A 79 18.71 -10.06 -3.16
N TYR A 80 17.49 -10.07 -3.72
CA TYR A 80 16.26 -9.79 -2.99
C TYR A 80 15.98 -10.81 -1.88
N HIS A 81 16.22 -12.11 -2.12
CA HIS A 81 16.10 -13.13 -1.09
C HIS A 81 17.11 -12.93 0.06
N ALA A 82 18.34 -12.52 -0.24
CA ALA A 82 19.32 -12.18 0.80
C ALA A 82 18.83 -11.00 1.66
N CYS A 83 18.29 -9.94 1.03
CA CYS A 83 17.72 -8.82 1.75
C CYS A 83 16.49 -9.22 2.59
N LEU A 84 15.64 -10.11 2.07
CA LEU A 84 14.50 -10.67 2.80
C LEU A 84 14.96 -11.43 4.05
N GLN A 85 16.04 -12.21 3.95
CA GLN A 85 16.62 -12.91 5.09
C GLN A 85 17.14 -11.93 6.14
N SER A 86 17.88 -10.89 5.74
CA SER A 86 18.36 -9.86 6.68
C SER A 86 17.20 -9.14 7.39
N LEU A 87 16.07 -8.92 6.71
CA LEU A 87 14.86 -8.39 7.36
C LEU A 87 14.20 -9.40 8.30
N ASN A 88 14.21 -10.69 7.97
CA ASN A 88 13.76 -11.74 8.89
C ASN A 88 14.56 -11.71 10.19
N ASP A 89 15.89 -11.72 10.07
CA ASP A 89 16.79 -11.70 11.23
C ASP A 89 16.54 -10.45 12.09
N LEU A 90 16.37 -9.28 11.45
CA LEU A 90 16.08 -8.03 12.16
C LEU A 90 14.73 -8.06 12.89
N ILE A 91 13.71 -8.71 12.29
CA ILE A 91 12.37 -8.86 12.89
C ILE A 91 12.38 -9.90 14.02
N GLU A 92 13.17 -10.97 13.90
CA GLU A 92 13.32 -11.97 14.96
C GLU A 92 13.99 -11.37 16.19
N GLU A 93 15.01 -10.54 15.99
CA GLU A 93 15.72 -9.85 17.07
C GLU A 93 14.89 -8.71 17.67
N TYR A 94 14.18 -7.94 16.83
CA TYR A 94 13.36 -6.80 17.26
C TYR A 94 11.91 -6.92 16.78
N PRO A 95 11.09 -7.80 17.40
CA PRO A 95 9.76 -8.15 16.91
C PRO A 95 8.75 -6.99 16.90
N ASN A 96 9.01 -5.94 17.69
CA ASN A 96 8.18 -4.73 17.76
C ASN A 96 8.71 -3.57 16.90
N TYR A 97 9.76 -3.77 16.10
CA TYR A 97 10.21 -2.76 15.15
C TYR A 97 9.34 -2.76 13.89
N ALA A 98 8.45 -1.78 13.79
CA ALA A 98 7.44 -1.74 12.75
C ALA A 98 8.01 -1.51 11.34
N SER A 99 9.10 -0.74 11.25
CA SER A 99 9.72 -0.37 9.96
C SER A 99 10.27 -1.59 9.21
N ALA A 100 10.97 -2.50 9.89
CA ALA A 100 11.48 -3.72 9.28
C ALA A 100 10.35 -4.60 8.72
N ARG A 101 9.21 -4.71 9.43
CA ARG A 101 8.02 -5.43 8.96
C ARG A 101 7.43 -4.81 7.70
N ASN A 102 7.28 -3.48 7.70
CA ASN A 102 6.81 -2.73 6.52
C ASN A 102 7.72 -2.96 5.30
N ASN A 103 9.04 -2.99 5.51
CA ASN A 103 10.02 -3.23 4.46
C ASN A 103 10.02 -4.68 3.98
N ARG A 104 9.83 -5.65 4.89
CA ARG A 104 9.71 -7.07 4.52
C ARG A 104 8.48 -7.32 3.66
N ALA A 105 7.35 -6.71 4.01
CA ALA A 105 6.15 -6.76 3.17
C ALA A 105 6.41 -6.18 1.77
N GLN A 106 7.13 -5.05 1.67
CA GLN A 106 7.50 -4.47 0.38
C GLN A 106 8.40 -5.39 -0.45
N ALA A 107 9.38 -6.05 0.17
CA ALA A 107 10.26 -7.01 -0.49
C ALA A 107 9.48 -8.23 -1.00
N LEU A 108 8.56 -8.78 -0.20
CA LEU A 108 7.69 -9.88 -0.61
C LEU A 108 6.81 -9.48 -1.81
N ARG A 109 6.24 -8.27 -1.78
CA ARG A 109 5.48 -7.71 -2.89
C ARG A 109 6.32 -7.56 -4.16
N ARG A 110 7.59 -7.19 -4.03
CA ARG A 110 8.50 -7.09 -5.17
C ARG A 110 8.84 -8.46 -5.76
N ILE A 111 9.09 -9.46 -4.91
CA ILE A 111 9.43 -10.82 -5.33
C ILE A 111 8.24 -11.53 -5.97
N TYR A 112 7.08 -11.53 -5.30
CA TYR A 112 5.92 -12.36 -5.66
C TYR A 112 4.76 -11.59 -6.31
N GLY A 113 4.89 -10.26 -6.41
CA GLY A 113 3.91 -9.39 -7.05
C GLY A 113 2.73 -9.03 -6.15
N ASP A 114 2.06 -7.93 -6.51
CA ASP A 114 0.93 -7.41 -5.74
C ASP A 114 -0.37 -8.22 -5.90
N LEU A 115 -0.44 -9.09 -6.90
CA LEU A 115 -1.54 -10.04 -7.10
C LEU A 115 -1.34 -11.34 -6.31
N MET A 116 -0.44 -11.35 -5.32
CA MET A 116 -0.17 -12.55 -4.50
C MET A 116 -1.40 -13.08 -3.73
N LEU A 117 -2.43 -12.25 -3.53
CA LEU A 117 -3.65 -12.60 -2.81
C LEU A 117 -4.73 -13.29 -3.65
N VAL A 118 -4.56 -13.35 -4.98
CA VAL A 118 -5.56 -13.86 -5.92
C VAL A 118 -4.92 -14.82 -6.91
N LYS A 119 -5.68 -15.81 -7.39
CA LYS A 119 -5.25 -16.71 -8.45
C LYS A 119 -5.65 -16.13 -9.81
N ARG A 120 -4.67 -15.95 -10.70
CA ARG A 120 -4.92 -15.54 -12.09
C ARG A 120 -5.31 -16.79 -12.90
N SER A 121 -6.46 -16.76 -13.58
CA SER A 121 -6.73 -17.75 -14.65
C SER A 121 -5.77 -17.47 -15.82
N THR A 122 -5.24 -18.52 -16.46
CA THR A 122 -4.16 -18.49 -17.46
C THR A 122 -4.53 -17.80 -18.79
N SER A 123 -5.60 -17.00 -18.85
CA SER A 123 -5.89 -16.18 -20.01
C SER A 123 -4.87 -15.04 -20.09
N LYS A 124 -4.08 -15.07 -21.17
CA LYS A 124 -3.12 -14.02 -21.56
C LYS A 124 -3.86 -12.70 -21.75
N GLY A 125 -4.06 -11.98 -20.66
CA GLY A 125 -4.55 -10.61 -20.64
C GLY A 125 -3.39 -9.63 -20.66
N SER A 126 -3.17 -9.01 -21.81
CA SER A 126 -2.38 -7.80 -22.00
C SER A 126 -2.92 -6.69 -21.09
N GLY A 127 -2.26 -6.43 -19.96
CA GLY A 127 -2.59 -5.33 -19.05
C GLY A 127 -1.29 -4.74 -18.51
N THR A 128 -0.89 -3.60 -19.07
CA THR A 128 0.39 -2.90 -18.93
C THR A 128 0.54 -2.11 -17.63
N ASP A 129 0.07 -2.59 -16.48
CA ASP A 129 -0.05 -1.70 -15.30
C ASP A 129 0.30 -2.33 -13.94
N VAL A 130 0.86 -3.54 -13.91
CA VAL A 130 1.34 -4.16 -12.67
C VAL A 130 2.78 -4.61 -12.90
N SER A 131 3.70 -4.15 -12.04
CA SER A 131 5.11 -4.59 -12.09
C SER A 131 5.16 -6.11 -12.00
N GLU A 132 5.78 -6.76 -12.98
CA GLU A 132 5.90 -8.22 -13.00
C GLU A 132 6.71 -8.69 -11.77
N PRO A 133 6.29 -9.80 -11.13
CA PRO A 133 7.02 -10.38 -10.01
C PRO A 133 8.42 -10.81 -10.45
N LEU A 134 9.39 -10.71 -9.54
CA LEU A 134 10.74 -11.23 -9.81
C LEU A 134 10.77 -12.76 -9.93
N ASP A 135 9.94 -13.44 -9.14
CA ASP A 135 9.80 -14.88 -9.16
C ASP A 135 8.48 -15.28 -9.83
N THR A 136 8.52 -15.47 -11.15
CA THR A 136 7.35 -15.87 -11.95
C THR A 136 7.00 -17.34 -11.81
N GLU A 137 7.94 -18.16 -11.32
CA GLU A 137 7.82 -19.62 -11.23
C GLU A 137 7.56 -20.10 -9.78
N ALA A 138 7.35 -19.16 -8.84
CA ALA A 138 7.09 -19.47 -7.45
C ALA A 138 5.90 -20.42 -7.28
N SER A 139 6.09 -21.46 -6.45
CA SER A 139 5.05 -22.46 -6.17
C SER A 139 3.84 -21.86 -5.46
N GLU A 140 2.66 -22.47 -5.60
CA GLU A 140 1.45 -21.99 -4.92
C GLU A 140 1.62 -21.92 -3.38
N PRO A 141 2.21 -22.92 -2.69
CA PRO A 141 2.51 -22.82 -1.27
C PRO A 141 3.45 -21.65 -0.92
N THR A 142 4.49 -21.40 -1.73
CA THR A 142 5.43 -20.29 -1.52
C THR A 142 4.70 -18.95 -1.54
N ILE A 143 3.84 -18.75 -2.54
CA ILE A 143 3.14 -17.47 -2.67
C ILE A 143 2.06 -17.30 -1.58
N LYS A 144 1.39 -18.38 -1.17
CA LYS A 144 0.46 -18.35 -0.01
C LYS A 144 1.18 -17.99 1.29
N LEU A 145 2.39 -18.52 1.50
CA LEU A 145 3.22 -18.16 2.65
C LEU A 145 3.68 -16.70 2.58
N ALA A 146 4.11 -16.25 1.41
CA ALA A 146 4.50 -14.86 1.20
C ALA A 146 3.35 -13.88 1.44
N SER A 147 2.15 -14.18 0.94
CA SER A 147 0.96 -13.36 1.18
C SER A 147 0.55 -13.34 2.65
N PHE A 148 0.61 -14.49 3.33
CA PHE A 148 0.40 -14.57 4.77
C PHE A 148 1.37 -13.68 5.54
N ASN A 149 2.66 -13.77 5.24
CA ASN A 149 3.72 -13.01 5.92
C ASN A 149 3.56 -11.51 5.68
N ALA A 150 3.37 -11.09 4.42
CA ALA A 150 3.23 -9.68 4.09
C ALA A 150 2.01 -9.05 4.78
N LEU A 151 0.85 -9.71 4.74
CA LEU A 151 -0.35 -9.18 5.42
C LEU A 151 -0.19 -9.19 6.95
N SER A 152 0.46 -10.19 7.51
CA SER A 152 0.72 -10.26 8.96
C SER A 152 1.71 -9.20 9.43
N ASP A 153 2.73 -8.90 8.62
CA ASP A 153 3.67 -7.83 8.88
C ASP A 153 3.03 -6.46 8.81
N LEU A 154 2.22 -6.21 7.78
CA LEU A 154 1.50 -4.94 7.64
C LEU A 154 0.49 -4.76 8.79
N ASP A 155 -0.27 -5.79 9.15
CA ASP A 155 -1.16 -5.76 10.31
C ASP A 155 -0.38 -5.44 11.60
N LYS A 156 0.75 -6.10 11.82
CA LYS A 156 1.55 -5.91 13.02
C LYS A 156 2.18 -4.51 13.05
N ALA A 157 2.76 -4.03 11.95
CA ALA A 157 3.32 -2.69 11.83
C ALA A 157 2.26 -1.62 12.11
N ILE A 158 1.08 -1.75 11.51
CA ILE A 158 -0.06 -0.85 11.76
C ILE A 158 -0.46 -0.90 13.24
N SER A 159 -0.59 -2.10 13.83
CA SER A 159 -0.96 -2.23 15.25
C SER A 159 0.06 -1.63 16.23
N LEU A 160 1.35 -1.65 15.86
CA LEU A 160 2.43 -1.11 16.68
C LEU A 160 2.46 0.41 16.64
N LEU A 161 2.13 1.02 15.50
CA LEU A 161 2.25 2.46 15.28
C LEU A 161 0.92 3.22 15.41
N ALA A 162 -0.22 2.54 15.27
CA ALA A 162 -1.53 3.17 15.38
C ALA A 162 -1.71 3.79 16.78
N PRO A 163 -2.06 5.09 16.88
CA PRO A 163 -2.36 5.73 18.14
C PRO A 163 -3.52 5.01 18.84
N LYS A 164 -3.38 4.74 20.14
CA LYS A 164 -4.42 4.06 20.95
C LYS A 164 -5.67 4.92 21.14
N THR A 165 -5.55 6.23 20.99
CA THR A 165 -6.66 7.17 21.09
C THR A 165 -6.60 8.18 19.93
N PRO A 166 -7.73 8.76 19.51
CA PRO A 166 -7.76 9.77 18.44
C PRO A 166 -7.00 11.07 18.74
N TRP A 167 -6.59 11.28 19.99
CA TRP A 167 -5.87 12.48 20.47
C TRP A 167 -4.41 12.19 20.82
N ALA A 168 -3.96 10.94 20.70
CA ALA A 168 -2.57 10.61 20.98
C ALA A 168 -1.68 11.20 19.88
N SER A 169 -0.62 11.89 20.30
CA SER A 169 0.39 12.41 19.37
C SER A 169 1.26 11.27 18.84
N ILE A 170 1.81 11.45 17.63
CA ILE A 170 2.66 10.47 16.96
C ILE A 170 3.91 11.19 16.44
N SER A 171 5.07 10.53 16.51
CA SER A 171 6.29 11.10 15.93
C SER A 171 6.22 11.10 14.41
N PRO A 172 6.92 12.02 13.71
CA PRO A 172 6.91 12.06 12.24
C PRO A 172 7.34 10.74 11.59
N GLN A 173 8.35 10.09 12.18
CA GLN A 173 8.85 8.82 11.66
C GLN A 173 7.83 7.70 11.81
N ALA A 174 7.17 7.60 12.97
CA ALA A 174 6.09 6.63 13.18
C ALA A 174 4.89 6.90 12.27
N ALA A 175 4.50 8.16 12.08
CA ALA A 175 3.43 8.55 11.16
C ALA A 175 3.75 8.16 9.72
N LYS A 176 4.98 8.41 9.26
CA LYS A 176 5.45 8.03 7.92
C LYS A 176 5.41 6.50 7.72
N THR A 177 5.94 5.72 8.65
CA THR A 177 5.94 4.26 8.54
C THR A 177 4.51 3.70 8.60
N LEU A 178 3.64 4.27 9.45
CA LEU A 178 2.23 3.89 9.53
C LEU A 178 1.49 4.17 8.22
N SER A 179 1.70 5.37 7.65
CA SER A 179 1.07 5.75 6.39
C SER A 179 1.51 4.86 5.24
N GLN A 180 2.80 4.49 5.19
CA GLN A 180 3.33 3.51 4.24
C GLN A 180 2.69 2.13 4.42
N ALA A 181 2.64 1.59 5.63
CA ALA A 181 2.07 0.26 5.89
C ALA A 181 0.58 0.19 5.50
N LEU A 182 -0.20 1.22 5.83
CA LEU A 182 -1.60 1.34 5.40
C LEU A 182 -1.71 1.39 3.88
N THR A 183 -0.88 2.19 3.21
CA THR A 183 -0.88 2.30 1.74
C THR A 183 -0.54 0.99 1.07
N GLN A 184 0.46 0.26 1.57
CA GLN A 184 0.85 -1.04 1.04
C GLN A 184 -0.28 -2.08 1.19
N ARG A 185 -0.92 -2.14 2.36
CA ARG A 185 -2.02 -3.07 2.62
C ARG A 185 -3.25 -2.72 1.77
N GLY A 186 -3.56 -1.44 1.67
CA GLY A 186 -4.61 -0.90 0.81
C GLY A 186 -4.37 -1.23 -0.67
N ALA A 187 -3.13 -1.13 -1.17
CA ALA A 187 -2.78 -1.49 -2.54
C ALA A 187 -3.01 -2.96 -2.84
N LEU A 188 -2.60 -3.86 -1.94
CA LEU A 188 -2.86 -5.30 -2.06
C LEU A 188 -4.36 -5.59 -2.14
N TYR A 189 -5.16 -4.99 -1.26
CA TYR A 189 -6.60 -5.16 -1.28
C TYR A 189 -7.25 -4.58 -2.54
N HIS A 190 -6.84 -3.38 -2.96
CA HIS A 190 -7.36 -2.72 -4.15
C HIS A 190 -7.12 -3.54 -5.42
N LEU A 191 -5.89 -4.02 -5.61
CA LEU A 191 -5.52 -4.82 -6.79
C LEU A 191 -6.21 -6.19 -6.76
N SER A 192 -6.40 -6.77 -5.57
CA SER A 192 -7.17 -8.01 -5.40
C SER A 192 -8.64 -7.83 -5.78
N ALA A 193 -9.30 -6.77 -5.30
CA ALA A 193 -10.66 -6.42 -5.67
C ALA A 193 -10.81 -6.19 -7.19
N LYS A 194 -9.87 -5.44 -7.79
CA LYS A 194 -9.86 -5.19 -9.22
C LYS A 194 -9.75 -6.50 -10.02
N GLN A 195 -8.91 -7.42 -9.58
CA GLN A 195 -8.73 -8.71 -10.24
C GLN A 195 -9.94 -9.65 -10.08
N LEU A 196 -10.55 -9.67 -8.89
CA LEU A 196 -11.76 -10.46 -8.61
C LEU A 196 -12.99 -9.94 -9.36
N SER A 197 -13.13 -8.62 -9.52
CA SER A 197 -14.23 -8.02 -10.29
C SER A 197 -14.07 -8.17 -11.81
N SER A 198 -12.84 -8.18 -12.31
CA SER A 198 -12.57 -8.23 -13.75
C SER A 198 -12.64 -9.63 -14.36
N ASN A 199 -12.50 -10.68 -13.54
CA ASN A 199 -12.48 -12.06 -14.04
C ASN A 199 -13.21 -13.00 -13.08
N THR A 200 -14.34 -13.55 -13.55
CA THR A 200 -15.23 -14.45 -12.81
C THR A 200 -14.55 -15.76 -12.35
N GLU A 201 -13.45 -16.17 -13.00
CA GLU A 201 -12.68 -17.35 -12.60
C GLU A 201 -11.58 -17.05 -11.58
N SER A 202 -11.32 -15.77 -11.27
CA SER A 202 -10.36 -15.40 -10.23
C SER A 202 -10.90 -15.84 -8.86
N SER A 203 -10.04 -16.43 -8.05
CA SER A 203 -10.36 -16.82 -6.69
C SER A 203 -9.32 -16.30 -5.70
N VAL A 204 -9.72 -16.18 -4.44
CA VAL A 204 -8.83 -15.80 -3.35
C VAL A 204 -7.76 -16.88 -3.16
N ARG A 205 -6.52 -16.45 -3.02
CA ARG A 205 -5.33 -17.29 -2.83
C ARG A 205 -4.62 -16.88 -1.54
N ILE A 206 -5.34 -17.03 -0.45
CA ILE A 206 -4.88 -16.65 0.89
C ILE A 206 -5.00 -17.87 1.80
N ASP A 207 -4.05 -18.01 2.72
CA ASP A 207 -4.07 -19.05 3.76
C ASP A 207 -5.30 -18.90 4.68
N GLU A 208 -5.96 -20.01 5.01
CA GLU A 208 -7.22 -20.05 5.78
C GLU A 208 -7.12 -19.43 7.18
N ARG A 209 -5.91 -19.32 7.74
CA ARG A 209 -5.66 -18.66 9.04
C ARG A 209 -5.86 -17.14 8.98
N ARG A 210 -5.94 -16.55 7.79
CA ARG A 210 -6.15 -15.12 7.57
C ARG A 210 -7.63 -14.81 7.45
N ARG A 211 -8.05 -13.66 8.01
CA ARG A 211 -9.42 -13.16 7.87
C ARG A 211 -9.82 -12.93 6.40
N GLU A 212 -8.85 -12.58 5.56
CA GLU A 212 -9.06 -12.29 4.14
C GLU A 212 -9.37 -13.52 3.29
N ALA A 213 -9.16 -14.74 3.81
CA ALA A 213 -9.37 -15.99 3.05
C ALA A 213 -10.81 -16.16 2.57
N ASN A 214 -11.78 -15.61 3.30
CA ASN A 214 -13.21 -15.69 3.00
C ASN A 214 -13.80 -14.37 2.47
N TRP A 215 -12.96 -13.38 2.16
CA TRP A 215 -13.43 -12.10 1.63
C TRP A 215 -13.90 -12.24 0.19
N LYS A 216 -14.93 -11.48 -0.16
CA LYS A 216 -15.35 -11.26 -1.54
C LYS A 216 -14.80 -9.92 -2.00
N THR A 217 -15.09 -9.57 -3.25
CA THR A 217 -14.66 -8.31 -3.85
C THR A 217 -15.01 -7.10 -2.99
N ILE A 218 -16.22 -7.05 -2.42
CA ILE A 218 -16.69 -5.90 -1.65
C ILE A 218 -15.88 -5.69 -0.36
N GLU A 219 -15.53 -6.75 0.36
CA GLU A 219 -14.72 -6.64 1.58
C GLU A 219 -13.30 -6.15 1.28
N PHE A 220 -12.72 -6.56 0.14
CA PHE A 220 -11.44 -6.02 -0.33
C PHE A 220 -11.54 -4.54 -0.71
N GLU A 221 -12.60 -4.11 -1.40
CA GLU A 221 -12.82 -2.69 -1.76
C GLU A 221 -12.97 -1.81 -0.52
N GLU A 222 -13.81 -2.24 0.43
CA GLU A 222 -14.03 -1.53 1.69
C GLU A 222 -12.74 -1.43 2.52
N ALA A 223 -11.98 -2.53 2.61
CA ALA A 223 -10.72 -2.55 3.32
C ALA A 223 -9.66 -1.65 2.66
N ALA A 224 -9.57 -1.67 1.32
CA ALA A 224 -8.67 -0.80 0.58
C ALA A 224 -9.00 0.68 0.78
N SER A 225 -10.29 1.04 0.67
CA SER A 225 -10.77 2.41 0.86
C SER A 225 -10.45 2.94 2.26
N ARG A 226 -10.71 2.14 3.30
CA ARG A 226 -10.38 2.49 4.68
C ARG A 226 -8.88 2.70 4.87
N ASP A 227 -8.06 1.82 4.32
CA ASP A 227 -6.60 1.89 4.45
C ASP A 227 -6.03 3.12 3.72
N PHE A 228 -6.51 3.42 2.51
CA PHE A 228 -6.09 4.63 1.78
C PHE A 228 -6.55 5.92 2.47
N MET A 229 -7.78 5.96 2.96
CA MET A 229 -8.28 7.12 3.72
C MET A 229 -7.41 7.36 4.96
N THR A 230 -7.13 6.30 5.72
CA THR A 230 -6.31 6.40 6.93
C THR A 230 -4.86 6.75 6.58
N GLY A 231 -4.28 6.12 5.55
CA GLY A 231 -2.92 6.41 5.09
C GLY A 231 -2.76 7.84 4.59
N GLY A 232 -3.76 8.38 3.87
CA GLY A 232 -3.81 9.76 3.42
C GLY A 232 -3.85 10.73 4.61
N ARG A 233 -4.63 10.44 5.65
CA ARG A 233 -4.67 11.23 6.90
C ARG A 233 -3.31 11.30 7.61
N TYR A 234 -2.47 10.28 7.48
CA TYR A 234 -1.09 10.28 8.00
C TYR A 234 -0.07 10.84 6.99
N GLY A 235 -0.52 11.55 5.94
CA GLY A 235 0.34 12.32 5.03
C GLY A 235 0.90 11.54 3.84
N ASN A 236 0.31 10.39 3.46
CA ASN A 236 0.71 9.69 2.24
C ASN A 236 -0.10 10.18 1.03
N GLU A 237 0.57 10.88 0.12
CA GLU A 237 -0.07 11.46 -1.08
C GLU A 237 -0.64 10.42 -2.05
N ILE A 238 0.04 9.28 -2.20
CA ILE A 238 -0.45 8.17 -3.04
C ILE A 238 -1.75 7.63 -2.43
N ALA A 239 -1.79 7.43 -1.11
CA ALA A 239 -3.00 7.01 -0.42
C ALA A 239 -4.10 8.06 -0.51
N LYS A 240 -3.79 9.37 -0.42
CA LYS A 240 -4.77 10.44 -0.60
C LYS A 240 -5.41 10.39 -2.00
N ALA A 241 -4.59 10.25 -3.04
CA ALA A 241 -5.07 10.11 -4.41
C ALA A 241 -5.92 8.83 -4.60
N LEU A 242 -5.46 7.71 -4.05
CA LEU A 242 -6.17 6.42 -4.16
C LEU A 242 -7.46 6.40 -3.33
N ALA A 243 -7.53 7.09 -2.19
CA ALA A 243 -8.73 7.22 -1.36
C ALA A 243 -9.88 7.87 -2.14
N VAL A 244 -9.58 8.91 -2.94
CA VAL A 244 -10.56 9.54 -3.83
C VAL A 244 -11.05 8.54 -4.88
N SER A 245 -10.14 7.77 -5.49
CA SER A 245 -10.50 6.80 -6.52
C SER A 245 -11.30 5.60 -6.00
N ALA A 246 -11.05 5.18 -4.76
CA ALA A 246 -11.67 4.03 -4.12
C ALA A 246 -12.99 4.38 -3.41
N ASN A 247 -13.33 5.67 -3.26
CA ASN A 247 -14.57 6.10 -2.62
C ASN A 247 -15.77 5.96 -3.57
N PRO A 248 -16.76 5.09 -3.28
CA PRO A 248 -17.94 4.90 -4.13
C PRO A 248 -18.73 6.18 -4.38
N THR A 249 -18.80 7.07 -3.38
CA THR A 249 -19.46 8.36 -3.49
C THR A 249 -18.70 9.28 -4.43
N ALA A 250 -17.36 9.35 -4.31
CA ALA A 250 -16.54 10.14 -5.23
C ALA A 250 -16.61 9.62 -6.67
N LYS A 251 -16.69 8.28 -6.84
CA LYS A 251 -16.88 7.63 -8.14
C LYS A 251 -18.25 7.97 -8.74
N LEU A 252 -19.33 7.83 -7.97
CA LEU A 252 -20.69 8.19 -8.41
C LEU A 252 -20.79 9.68 -8.75
N CYS A 253 -20.26 10.56 -7.91
CA CYS A 253 -20.20 12.00 -8.18
C CYS A 253 -19.37 12.30 -9.44
N GLY A 254 -18.22 11.64 -9.62
CA GLY A 254 -17.39 11.76 -10.81
C GLY A 254 -18.08 11.28 -12.08
N ASP A 255 -18.79 10.16 -12.02
CA ASP A 255 -19.55 9.59 -13.14
C ASP A 255 -20.76 10.46 -13.49
N MET A 256 -21.48 10.99 -12.50
CA MET A 256 -22.57 11.96 -12.70
C MET A 256 -22.06 13.25 -13.36
N VAL A 257 -20.92 13.80 -12.90
CA VAL A 257 -20.30 14.98 -13.49
C VAL A 257 -19.84 14.71 -14.92
N ARG A 258 -19.17 13.58 -15.18
CA ARG A 258 -18.77 13.19 -16.55
C ARG A 258 -19.98 13.00 -17.47
N GLN A 259 -21.07 12.41 -16.98
CA GLN A 259 -22.32 12.27 -17.74
C GLN A 259 -22.96 13.63 -18.03
N ALA A 260 -22.96 14.56 -17.08
CA ALA A 260 -23.43 15.92 -17.29
C ALA A 260 -22.59 16.66 -18.34
N MET A 261 -21.26 16.60 -18.25
CA MET A 261 -20.35 17.20 -19.23
C MET A 261 -20.53 16.61 -20.64
N LYS A 262 -20.69 15.29 -20.75
CA LYS A 262 -20.91 14.60 -22.04
C LYS A 262 -22.24 15.01 -22.70
N ARG A 263 -23.27 15.27 -21.91
CA ARG A 263 -24.56 15.80 -22.40
C ARG A 263 -24.45 17.25 -22.88
N GLU A 264 -23.61 18.07 -22.23
CA GLU A 264 -23.40 19.46 -22.64
C GLU A 264 -22.50 19.59 -23.89
N MET A 265 -21.46 18.75 -24.04
CA MET A 265 -20.58 18.78 -25.21
C MET A 265 -21.19 18.10 -26.46
N GLY A 266 -22.10 17.13 -26.28
CA GLY A 266 -22.81 16.45 -27.37
C GLY A 266 -24.08 17.15 -27.86
N GLY A 267 -24.49 18.25 -27.23
CA GLY A 267 -25.70 19.02 -27.56
C GLY A 267 -25.46 20.27 -28.42
N GLY A 268 -24.26 20.41 -29.01
CA GLY A 268 -23.83 21.58 -29.76
C GLY A 268 -24.04 21.53 -31.29
N GLU A 269 -24.71 20.51 -31.82
CA GLU A 269 -25.10 20.44 -33.24
C GLU A 269 -26.62 20.37 -33.38
N SER A 270 -27.25 21.54 -33.45
CA SER A 270 -28.52 21.81 -34.15
C SER A 270 -28.66 23.31 -34.37
#